data_AF-A0A822ABX6-F1
#
_entry.id   AF-A0A822ABX6-F1
#
_cell.length_a   1.000
_cell.length_b   1.000
_cell.length_c   1.000
_cell.angle_alpha   90.00
_cell.angle_beta   90.00
_cell.angle_gamma   90.00
#
_symmetry.space_group_name_H-M   'P 1'
#
loop_
_entity.id
_entity.type
_entity.pdbx_description
1 polymer ?
#
loop_
_entity_poly.entity_id
_entity_poly.type
_entity_poly.pdbx_seq_one_letter_code
_entity_poly.pdbx_strand_id
1 'polypeptide(L)'
;ISINHELQQSEAAYGALQYAKHHNIKIKGLWYEKLNQWERALRNYDFLKTNDSSNMDIHLGRMRCMQALGSWSELRELATQIWDITETLRDEQPVSLLPFSTSLIDRTSSSTVFNSHQGMVNGRELKKYLQQKIAPMATRAAWSLGDMPDLEKYYIHIPDTKFEGAYYRAVDAIRNDNFRQAQDSIDLARELLDVELTTLANESYNRAYSGN
;
A
#
# COMPACT_ATOMS: atom_id res chain seq x y z
N ILE A 1 -11.22 1.26 16.94
CA ILE A 1 -10.40 0.08 16.56
C ILE A 1 -8.96 0.47 16.27
N SER A 2 -8.66 1.55 15.50
CA SER A 2 -7.28 2.03 15.28
C SER A 2 -6.51 2.28 16.58
N ILE A 3 -7.10 3.02 17.51
CA ILE A 3 -6.49 3.34 18.81
C ILE A 3 -6.20 2.07 19.62
N ASN A 4 -7.06 1.04 19.56
CA ASN A 4 -6.85 -0.21 20.31
C ASN A 4 -5.78 -1.11 19.67
N HIS A 5 -5.66 -1.10 18.34
CA HIS A 5 -4.55 -1.74 17.63
C HIS A 5 -3.23 -1.05 17.94
N GLU A 6 -3.24 0.29 17.98
CA GLU A 6 -2.11 1.11 18.41
C GLU A 6 -1.79 0.92 19.92
N LEU A 7 -2.67 0.34 20.71
CA LEU A 7 -2.37 0.01 22.11
C LEU A 7 -2.01 -1.47 22.31
N GLN A 8 -1.78 -2.24 21.24
CA GLN A 8 -1.54 -3.69 21.26
C GLN A 8 -2.67 -4.51 21.92
N GLN A 9 -3.87 -3.94 22.02
CA GLN A 9 -5.05 -4.62 22.58
C GLN A 9 -5.87 -5.26 21.47
N SER A 10 -5.31 -6.29 20.84
CA SER A 10 -5.97 -7.07 19.77
C SER A 10 -7.29 -7.69 20.24
N GLU A 11 -7.36 -8.13 21.50
CA GLU A 11 -8.57 -8.69 22.12
C GLU A 11 -9.68 -7.64 22.31
N ALA A 12 -9.33 -6.43 22.75
CA ALA A 12 -10.30 -5.33 22.88
C ALA A 12 -10.78 -4.84 21.50
N ALA A 13 -9.90 -4.86 20.49
CA ALA A 13 -10.24 -4.57 19.11
C ALA A 13 -11.18 -5.64 18.51
N TYR A 14 -10.99 -6.91 18.87
CA TYR A 14 -11.90 -8.01 18.51
C TYR A 14 -13.27 -7.87 19.21
N GLY A 15 -13.29 -7.53 20.50
CA GLY A 15 -14.53 -7.26 21.23
C GLY A 15 -15.34 -6.11 20.61
N ALA A 16 -14.68 -5.04 20.18
CA ALA A 16 -15.32 -3.93 19.47
C ALA A 16 -15.88 -4.35 18.09
N LEU A 17 -15.18 -5.23 17.36
CA LEU A 17 -15.69 -5.79 16.10
C LEU A 17 -16.95 -6.64 16.34
N GLN A 18 -16.95 -7.42 17.41
CA GLN A 18 -18.09 -8.28 17.74
C GLN A 18 -19.29 -7.47 18.20
N TYR A 19 -19.06 -6.43 19.00
CA TYR A 19 -20.08 -5.44 19.33
C TYR A 19 -20.69 -4.81 18.07
N ALA A 20 -19.86 -4.33 17.14
CA ALA A 20 -20.34 -3.74 15.90
C ALA A 20 -21.16 -4.71 15.03
N LYS A 21 -20.78 -6.00 15.03
CA LYS A 21 -21.54 -7.07 14.37
C LYS A 21 -22.91 -7.29 15.01
N HIS A 22 -22.98 -7.30 16.34
CA HIS A 22 -24.24 -7.43 17.08
C HIS A 22 -25.16 -6.22 16.87
N HIS A 23 -24.60 -5.04 16.65
CA HIS A 23 -25.34 -3.79 16.43
C HIS A 23 -25.57 -3.44 14.94
N ASN A 24 -25.40 -4.39 14.00
CA ASN A 24 -25.61 -4.20 12.56
C ASN A 24 -24.85 -3.01 11.95
N ILE A 25 -23.69 -2.65 12.51
CA ILE A 25 -22.82 -1.62 11.95
C ILE A 25 -22.11 -2.20 10.72
N LYS A 26 -22.10 -1.47 9.59
CA LYS A 26 -21.43 -1.89 8.35
C LYS A 26 -19.92 -2.04 8.58
N ILE A 27 -19.46 -3.29 8.64
CA ILE A 27 -18.05 -3.65 8.84
C ILE A 27 -17.26 -3.29 7.57
N LYS A 28 -16.16 -2.56 7.75
CA LYS A 28 -15.23 -2.21 6.66
C LYS A 28 -14.11 -3.25 6.58
N GLY A 29 -13.68 -3.62 5.37
CA GLY A 29 -12.55 -4.56 5.17
C GLY A 29 -11.28 -4.16 5.93
N LEU A 30 -11.04 -2.85 6.08
CA LEU A 30 -9.94 -2.28 6.85
C LEU A 30 -9.92 -2.72 8.32
N TRP A 31 -11.06 -3.09 8.91
CA TRP A 31 -11.09 -3.58 10.28
C TRP A 31 -10.49 -4.98 10.41
N TYR A 32 -10.69 -5.84 9.41
CA TYR A 32 -10.05 -7.15 9.37
C TYR A 32 -8.55 -7.04 9.08
N GLU A 33 -8.13 -6.11 8.21
CA GLU A 33 -6.70 -5.79 7.99
C GLU A 33 -6.03 -5.38 9.30
N LYS A 34 -6.65 -4.46 10.05
CA LYS A 34 -6.14 -4.01 11.37
C LYS A 34 -6.19 -5.06 12.47
N LEU A 35 -6.72 -6.25 12.21
CA LEU A 35 -6.74 -7.36 13.16
C LEU A 35 -5.86 -8.53 12.69
N ASN A 36 -5.04 -8.31 11.65
CA ASN A 36 -4.25 -9.35 10.97
C ASN A 36 -5.08 -10.55 10.47
N GLN A 37 -6.39 -10.35 10.25
CA GLN A 37 -7.29 -11.39 9.74
C GLN A 37 -7.36 -11.32 8.21
N TRP A 38 -6.21 -11.54 7.56
CA TRP A 38 -6.01 -11.30 6.12
C TRP A 38 -6.96 -12.08 5.21
N GLU A 39 -7.24 -13.35 5.50
CA GLU A 39 -8.21 -14.14 4.73
C GLU A 39 -9.65 -13.63 4.83
N ARG A 40 -10.03 -13.10 6.00
CA ARG A 40 -11.39 -12.55 6.22
C ARG A 40 -11.50 -11.17 5.60
N ALA A 41 -10.43 -10.39 5.65
CA ALA A 41 -10.31 -9.13 4.94
C ALA A 41 -10.44 -9.36 3.42
N LEU A 42 -9.70 -10.33 2.86
CA LEU A 42 -9.74 -10.64 1.44
C LEU A 42 -11.15 -11.08 0.99
N ARG A 43 -11.79 -12.01 1.72
CA ARG A 43 -13.19 -12.41 1.45
C ARG A 43 -14.16 -11.24 1.51
N ASN A 44 -13.98 -10.32 2.46
CA ASN A 44 -14.80 -9.12 2.54
C ASN A 44 -14.59 -8.24 1.31
N TYR A 45 -13.35 -8.04 0.87
CA TYR A 45 -13.04 -7.26 -0.32
C TYR A 45 -13.55 -7.91 -1.60
N ASP A 46 -13.48 -9.24 -1.74
CA ASP A 46 -14.05 -9.95 -2.89
C ASP A 46 -15.58 -9.77 -2.94
N PHE A 47 -16.27 -9.82 -1.80
CA PHE A 47 -17.69 -9.52 -1.72
C PHE A 47 -18.02 -8.04 -2.01
N LEU A 48 -17.15 -7.10 -1.62
CA LEU A 48 -17.35 -5.69 -1.96
C LEU A 48 -17.09 -5.45 -3.45
N LYS A 49 -16.13 -6.15 -4.06
CA LYS A 49 -15.81 -6.07 -5.50
C LYS A 49 -16.99 -6.47 -6.37
N THR A 50 -17.84 -7.43 -5.96
CA THR A 50 -19.03 -7.80 -6.74
C THR A 50 -20.05 -6.67 -6.82
N ASN A 51 -20.07 -5.76 -5.83
CA ASN A 51 -20.99 -4.63 -5.78
C ASN A 51 -20.39 -3.36 -6.39
N ASP A 52 -19.10 -3.13 -6.20
CA ASP A 52 -18.37 -1.94 -6.69
C ASP A 52 -16.98 -2.35 -7.21
N SER A 53 -16.96 -2.93 -8.42
CA SER A 53 -15.72 -3.42 -9.04
C SER A 53 -14.78 -2.28 -9.47
N SER A 54 -15.27 -1.05 -9.56
CA SER A 54 -14.50 0.14 -9.92
C SER A 54 -13.80 0.79 -8.71
N ASN A 55 -13.98 0.28 -7.51
CA ASN A 55 -13.42 0.91 -6.32
C ASN A 55 -11.92 0.61 -6.15
N MET A 56 -11.08 1.63 -6.29
CA MET A 56 -9.64 1.51 -6.11
C MET A 56 -9.24 1.11 -4.69
N ASP A 57 -10.00 1.54 -3.67
CA ASP A 57 -9.66 1.26 -2.27
C ASP A 57 -9.86 -0.22 -1.93
N ILE A 58 -10.84 -0.87 -2.58
CA ILE A 58 -11.07 -2.31 -2.50
C ILE A 58 -9.87 -3.04 -3.11
N HIS A 59 -9.46 -2.65 -4.32
CA HIS A 59 -8.32 -3.27 -5.00
C HIS A 59 -7.02 -3.13 -4.20
N LEU A 60 -6.73 -1.94 -3.67
CA LEU A 60 -5.57 -1.72 -2.81
C LEU A 60 -5.65 -2.56 -1.51
N GLY A 61 -6.84 -2.78 -0.95
CA GLY A 61 -7.03 -3.66 0.20
C GLY A 61 -6.78 -5.13 -0.12
N ARG A 62 -7.27 -5.61 -1.27
CA ARG A 62 -7.00 -6.95 -1.78
C ARG A 62 -5.49 -7.17 -1.96
N MET A 63 -4.78 -6.20 -2.54
CA MET A 63 -3.32 -6.27 -2.70
C MET A 63 -2.60 -6.43 -1.36
N ARG A 64 -2.94 -5.62 -0.34
CA ARG A 64 -2.34 -5.74 1.00
C ARG A 64 -2.60 -7.11 1.62
N CYS A 65 -3.82 -7.64 1.47
CA CYS A 65 -4.16 -8.96 1.97
C CYS A 65 -3.39 -10.07 1.22
N MET A 66 -3.30 -10.01 -0.11
CA MET A 66 -2.55 -10.97 -0.92
C MET A 66 -1.07 -10.95 -0.59
N GLN A 67 -0.49 -9.77 -0.36
CA GLN A 67 0.89 -9.62 0.09
C GLN A 67 1.13 -10.31 1.44
N ALA A 68 0.24 -10.09 2.42
CA ALA A 68 0.34 -10.70 3.74
C ALA A 68 0.11 -12.22 3.71
N LEU A 69 -0.69 -12.72 2.76
CA LEU A 69 -0.95 -14.15 2.56
C LEU A 69 0.14 -14.84 1.71
N GLY A 70 1.02 -14.09 1.04
CA GLY A 70 2.02 -14.63 0.14
C GLY A 70 1.49 -15.09 -1.22
N SER A 71 0.29 -14.64 -1.62
CA SER A 71 -0.31 -14.94 -2.93
C SER A 71 0.30 -14.06 -4.03
N TRP A 72 1.57 -14.27 -4.34
CA TRP A 72 2.37 -13.38 -5.18
C TRP A 72 1.94 -13.30 -6.64
N SER A 73 1.49 -14.41 -7.22
CA SER A 73 0.99 -14.48 -8.60
C SER A 73 -0.26 -13.61 -8.79
N GLU A 74 -1.26 -13.80 -7.92
CA GLU A 74 -2.49 -13.01 -7.92
C GLU A 74 -2.22 -11.53 -7.62
N LEU A 75 -1.29 -11.26 -6.70
CA LEU A 75 -0.86 -9.91 -6.39
C LEU A 75 -0.24 -9.21 -7.61
N ARG A 76 0.63 -9.90 -8.37
CA ARG A 76 1.24 -9.36 -9.58
C ARG A 76 0.18 -9.03 -10.62
N GLU A 77 -0.73 -9.97 -10.91
CA GLU A 77 -1.80 -9.75 -11.90
C GLU A 77 -2.66 -8.53 -11.55
N LEU A 78 -3.05 -8.41 -10.28
CA LEU A 78 -3.80 -7.26 -9.80
C LEU A 78 -2.97 -5.96 -9.86
N ALA A 79 -1.67 -6.02 -9.51
CA ALA A 79 -0.77 -4.89 -9.60
C ALA A 79 -0.66 -4.35 -11.03
N THR A 80 -0.47 -5.22 -12.03
CA THR A 80 -0.41 -4.85 -13.44
C THR A 80 -1.73 -4.20 -13.90
N GLN A 81 -2.88 -4.80 -13.56
CA GLN A 81 -4.19 -4.23 -13.91
C GLN A 81 -4.38 -2.82 -13.36
N ILE A 82 -4.05 -2.60 -12.08
CA ILE A 82 -4.19 -1.28 -11.48
C ILE A 82 -3.16 -0.31 -12.08
N TRP A 83 -1.95 -0.78 -12.35
CA TRP A 83 -0.91 0.05 -12.96
C TRP A 83 -1.36 0.60 -14.32
N ASP A 84 -1.91 -0.25 -15.18
CA ASP A 84 -2.42 0.14 -16.50
C ASP A 84 -3.56 1.16 -16.36
N ILE A 85 -4.45 0.97 -15.39
CA ILE A 85 -5.49 1.95 -15.06
C ILE A 85 -4.88 3.30 -14.68
N THR A 86 -3.82 3.33 -13.87
CA THR A 86 -3.14 4.59 -13.50
C THR A 86 -2.44 5.27 -14.68
N GLU A 87 -2.01 4.52 -15.69
CA GLU A 87 -1.39 5.07 -16.89
C GLU A 87 -2.40 5.78 -17.81
N THR A 88 -3.67 5.38 -17.79
CA THR A 88 -4.75 6.04 -18.55
C THR A 88 -5.20 7.38 -17.99
N LEU A 89 -4.72 7.77 -16.80
CA LEU A 89 -5.08 9.04 -16.17
C LEU A 89 -4.52 10.23 -16.97
N ARG A 90 -5.41 11.15 -17.37
CA ARG A 90 -5.05 12.41 -18.03
C ARG A 90 -4.62 13.45 -17.00
N ASP A 91 -3.84 14.43 -17.45
CA ASP A 91 -3.28 15.50 -16.59
C ASP A 91 -4.36 16.25 -15.81
N GLU A 92 -5.45 16.64 -16.47
CA GLU A 92 -6.62 17.26 -15.85
C GLU A 92 -7.89 16.61 -16.38
N GLN A 93 -8.73 16.10 -15.48
CA GLN A 93 -10.02 15.51 -15.83
C GLN A 93 -11.03 15.72 -14.68
N PRO A 94 -12.34 15.86 -15.00
CA PRO A 94 -13.37 15.86 -13.98
C PRO A 94 -13.43 14.50 -13.28
N VAL A 95 -13.76 14.50 -11.98
CA VAL A 95 -13.87 13.27 -11.16
C VAL A 95 -14.76 12.21 -11.80
N SER A 96 -15.82 12.63 -12.51
CA SER A 96 -16.78 11.74 -13.16
C SER A 96 -16.24 10.92 -14.31
N LEU A 97 -15.10 11.32 -14.91
CA LEU A 97 -14.47 10.60 -16.03
C LEU A 97 -13.38 9.63 -15.58
N LEU A 98 -13.15 9.51 -14.27
CA LEU A 98 -12.16 8.57 -13.76
C LEU A 98 -12.63 7.12 -14.01
N PRO A 99 -11.72 6.21 -14.41
CA PRO A 99 -12.04 4.80 -14.62
C PRO A 99 -12.32 4.04 -13.31
N PHE A 100 -12.15 4.70 -12.16
CA PHE A 100 -12.34 4.13 -10.84
C PHE A 100 -12.89 5.16 -9.85
N SER A 101 -13.53 4.66 -8.80
CA SER A 101 -13.91 5.44 -7.61
C SER A 101 -12.87 5.26 -6.52
N THR A 102 -12.58 6.30 -5.75
CA THR A 102 -11.70 6.20 -4.57
C THR A 102 -12.08 7.22 -3.51
N SER A 103 -12.09 6.79 -2.25
CA SER A 103 -12.25 7.66 -1.08
C SER A 103 -11.10 8.64 -0.90
N LEU A 104 -9.97 8.43 -1.60
CA LEU A 104 -8.85 9.37 -1.65
C LEU A 104 -9.25 10.74 -2.24
N ILE A 105 -10.36 10.80 -2.98
CA ILE A 105 -10.89 12.03 -3.58
C ILE A 105 -11.85 12.78 -2.64
N ASP A 106 -12.32 12.18 -1.53
CA ASP A 106 -13.33 12.80 -0.66
C ASP A 106 -12.82 13.13 0.77
N ARG A 107 -12.75 14.44 1.03
CA ARG A 107 -13.06 15.20 2.28
C ARG A 107 -12.04 15.64 3.34
N THR A 108 -10.84 15.11 3.59
CA THR A 108 -10.10 15.60 4.81
C THR A 108 -8.57 15.70 4.81
N SER A 109 -7.80 15.56 3.72
CA SER A 109 -6.34 15.73 3.84
C SER A 109 -5.63 16.25 2.58
N SER A 110 -5.14 17.48 2.67
CA SER A 110 -3.99 18.07 1.93
C SER A 110 -4.09 18.28 0.41
N SER A 111 -4.74 19.39 0.04
CA SER A 111 -4.28 20.50 -0.82
C SER A 111 -3.45 20.35 -2.13
N THR A 112 -3.27 19.19 -2.77
CA THR A 112 -2.62 19.14 -4.10
C THR A 112 -3.33 18.33 -5.18
N VAL A 113 -4.15 17.33 -4.80
CA VAL A 113 -4.79 16.39 -5.73
C VAL A 113 -6.17 16.88 -6.20
N PHE A 114 -6.89 17.63 -5.36
CA PHE A 114 -8.26 18.06 -5.61
C PHE A 114 -8.38 19.58 -5.61
N ASN A 115 -8.75 20.17 -6.74
CA ASN A 115 -9.00 21.60 -6.84
C ASN A 115 -10.50 21.86 -6.63
N SER A 116 -10.88 22.13 -5.38
CA SER A 116 -12.27 22.31 -4.95
C SER A 116 -13.03 23.39 -5.72
N HIS A 117 -12.31 24.36 -6.30
CA HIS A 117 -12.90 25.48 -7.03
C HIS A 117 -13.31 25.14 -8.48
N GLN A 118 -12.91 23.97 -9.02
CA GLN A 118 -13.21 23.57 -10.41
C GLN A 118 -13.80 22.16 -10.56
N GLY A 119 -13.91 21.36 -9.48
CA GLY A 119 -14.36 19.97 -9.58
C GLY A 119 -13.43 19.07 -10.42
N MET A 120 -12.21 19.56 -10.68
CA MET A 120 -11.18 18.88 -11.44
C MET A 120 -10.17 18.21 -10.52
N VAL A 121 -9.71 17.04 -10.95
CA VAL A 121 -8.65 16.28 -10.29
C VAL A 121 -7.36 16.51 -11.05
N ASN A 122 -6.29 16.79 -10.30
CA ASN A 122 -4.94 16.77 -10.84
C ASN A 122 -4.54 15.30 -11.03
N GLY A 123 -4.67 14.79 -12.25
CA GLY A 123 -4.40 13.39 -12.56
C GLY A 123 -2.93 13.03 -12.44
N ARG A 124 -2.00 13.98 -12.61
CA ARG A 124 -0.55 13.75 -12.41
C ARG A 124 -0.24 13.43 -10.96
N GLU A 125 -0.77 14.22 -10.04
CA GLU A 125 -0.58 14.01 -8.60
C GLU A 125 -1.29 12.74 -8.12
N LEU A 126 -2.52 12.48 -8.60
CA LEU A 126 -3.23 11.24 -8.30
C LEU A 126 -2.46 10.01 -8.80
N LYS A 127 -1.95 10.06 -10.04
CA LYS A 127 -1.12 9.00 -10.63
C LYS A 127 0.11 8.74 -9.77
N LYS A 128 0.88 9.78 -9.44
CA LYS A 128 2.06 9.69 -8.59
C LYS A 128 1.75 9.05 -7.23
N TYR A 129 0.67 9.49 -6.59
CA TYR A 129 0.24 8.96 -5.30
C TYR A 129 -0.14 7.48 -5.37
N LEU A 130 -0.93 7.07 -6.37
CA LEU A 130 -1.34 5.68 -6.55
C LEU A 130 -0.12 4.80 -6.87
N GLN A 131 0.75 5.23 -7.78
CA GLN A 131 1.97 4.51 -8.12
C GLN A 131 2.88 4.33 -6.91
N GLN A 132 3.05 5.34 -6.05
CA GLN A 132 3.82 5.22 -4.80
C GLN A 132 3.23 4.21 -3.81
N LYS A 133 1.91 3.98 -3.84
CA LYS A 133 1.25 2.96 -3.01
C LYS A 133 1.37 1.57 -3.59
N ILE A 134 1.21 1.44 -4.91
CA ILE A 134 1.21 0.16 -5.61
C ILE A 134 2.63 -0.38 -5.77
N ALA A 135 3.61 0.49 -6.02
CA ALA A 135 4.98 0.11 -6.36
C ALA A 135 5.62 -0.84 -5.34
N PRO A 136 5.61 -0.59 -4.01
CA PRO A 136 6.22 -1.54 -3.07
C PRO A 136 5.58 -2.93 -3.10
N MET A 137 4.26 -3.02 -3.26
CA MET A 137 3.54 -4.30 -3.31
C MET A 137 3.85 -5.05 -4.61
N ALA A 138 3.87 -4.31 -5.73
CA ALA A 138 4.19 -4.84 -7.05
C ALA A 138 5.65 -5.32 -7.13
N THR A 139 6.60 -4.54 -6.60
CA THR A 139 8.03 -4.89 -6.55
C THR A 139 8.27 -6.15 -5.71
N ARG A 140 7.60 -6.29 -4.56
CA ARG A 140 7.67 -7.51 -3.73
C ARG A 140 7.16 -8.73 -4.50
N ALA A 141 6.02 -8.60 -5.18
CA ALA A 141 5.46 -9.67 -6.00
C ALA A 141 6.41 -10.05 -7.14
N ALA A 142 6.92 -9.08 -7.89
CA ALA A 142 7.85 -9.29 -8.99
C ALA A 142 9.14 -9.99 -8.54
N TRP A 143 9.75 -9.54 -7.43
CA TRP A 143 10.91 -10.20 -6.84
C TRP A 143 10.59 -11.66 -6.49
N SER A 144 9.51 -11.89 -5.75
CA SER A 144 9.16 -13.23 -5.25
C SER A 144 8.88 -14.24 -6.37
N LEU A 145 8.46 -13.77 -7.55
CA LEU A 145 8.23 -14.57 -8.74
C LEU A 145 9.48 -14.69 -9.63
N GLY A 146 10.56 -13.98 -9.33
CA GLY A 146 11.79 -13.95 -10.11
C GLY A 146 11.72 -13.08 -11.37
N ASP A 147 10.69 -12.23 -11.49
CA ASP A 147 10.46 -11.37 -12.64
C ASP A 147 11.19 -10.03 -12.48
N MET A 148 12.45 -10.01 -12.90
CA MET A 148 13.32 -8.84 -12.78
C MET A 148 12.92 -7.65 -13.66
N PRO A 149 12.45 -7.82 -14.92
CA PRO A 149 11.95 -6.71 -15.72
C PRO A 149 10.78 -5.96 -15.07
N ASP A 150 9.83 -6.69 -14.48
CA ASP A 150 8.71 -6.09 -13.76
C ASP A 150 9.18 -5.36 -12.49
N LEU A 151 10.18 -5.91 -11.79
CA LEU A 151 10.81 -5.26 -10.65
C LEU A 151 11.38 -3.88 -11.03
N GLU A 152 12.06 -3.80 -12.16
CA GLU A 152 12.68 -2.57 -12.68
C GLU A 152 11.63 -1.50 -13.06
N LYS A 153 10.47 -1.93 -13.54
CA LYS A 153 9.34 -1.02 -13.84
C LYS A 153 8.81 -0.33 -12.57
N TYR A 154 8.73 -1.04 -11.45
CA TYR A 154 8.04 -0.54 -10.25
C TYR A 154 8.97 0.19 -9.27
N TYR A 155 10.21 -0.27 -9.06
CA TYR A 155 11.08 0.28 -7.99
C TYR A 155 11.42 1.77 -8.17
N ILE A 156 11.44 2.27 -9.41
CA ILE A 156 11.70 3.68 -9.73
C ILE A 156 10.67 4.61 -9.07
N HIS A 157 9.46 4.13 -8.84
CA HIS A 157 8.37 4.90 -8.22
C HIS A 157 8.39 4.85 -6.69
N ILE A 158 9.27 4.03 -6.09
CA ILE A 158 9.45 3.98 -4.64
C ILE A 158 10.41 5.12 -4.25
N PRO A 159 10.02 6.01 -3.32
CA PRO A 159 10.90 7.08 -2.87
C PRO A 159 12.16 6.50 -2.22
N ASP A 160 13.29 7.17 -2.43
CA ASP A 160 14.58 6.88 -1.81
C ASP A 160 14.60 7.08 -0.29
N THR A 161 13.67 7.87 0.23
CA THR A 161 13.47 8.07 1.67
C THR A 161 12.90 6.86 2.40
N LYS A 162 12.51 5.79 1.70
CA LYS A 162 12.02 4.55 2.31
C LYS A 162 13.08 3.46 2.24
N PHE A 163 13.14 2.64 3.29
CA PHE A 163 14.01 1.48 3.35
C PHE A 163 13.87 0.59 2.10
N GLU A 164 12.64 0.27 1.68
CA GLU A 164 12.44 -0.60 0.51
C GLU A 164 13.01 0.01 -0.78
N GLY A 165 12.91 1.34 -0.93
CA GLY A 165 13.44 2.03 -2.10
C GLY A 165 14.97 1.94 -2.19
N ALA A 166 15.66 2.18 -1.06
CA ALA A 166 17.12 2.03 -0.97
C ALA A 166 17.54 0.56 -1.17
N TYR A 167 16.81 -0.38 -0.57
CA TYR A 167 17.07 -1.82 -0.69
C TYR A 167 17.00 -2.34 -2.14
N TYR A 168 15.93 -2.02 -2.88
CA TYR A 168 15.79 -2.49 -4.27
C TYR A 168 16.84 -1.88 -5.20
N ARG A 169 17.27 -0.62 -4.96
CA ARG A 169 18.36 0.00 -5.73
C ARG A 169 19.71 -0.65 -5.43
N ALA A 170 19.97 -1.05 -4.19
CA ALA A 170 21.17 -1.79 -3.86
C ALA A 170 21.22 -3.13 -4.63
N VAL A 171 20.09 -3.82 -4.71
CA VAL A 171 19.98 -5.12 -5.40
C VAL A 171 20.17 -4.97 -6.92
N ASP A 172 19.57 -3.95 -7.52
CA ASP A 172 19.77 -3.60 -8.92
C ASP A 172 21.23 -3.22 -9.22
N ALA A 173 21.87 -2.43 -8.35
CA ALA A 173 23.27 -2.05 -8.49
C ALA A 173 24.23 -3.26 -8.39
N ILE A 174 23.94 -4.23 -7.52
CA ILE A 174 24.70 -5.49 -7.45
C ILE A 174 24.56 -6.28 -8.75
N ARG A 175 23.35 -6.36 -9.32
CA ARG A 175 23.10 -7.07 -10.59
C ARG A 175 23.85 -6.43 -11.77
N ASN A 176 24.03 -5.12 -11.74
CA ASN A 176 24.72 -4.35 -12.78
C ASN A 176 26.23 -4.18 -12.53
N ASP A 177 26.83 -4.97 -11.61
CA ASP A 177 28.23 -4.90 -11.19
C ASP A 177 28.69 -3.52 -10.67
N ASN A 178 27.75 -2.64 -10.30
CA ASN A 178 28.04 -1.33 -9.76
C ASN A 178 28.13 -1.37 -8.23
N PHE A 179 29.23 -1.94 -7.73
CA PHE A 179 29.44 -2.13 -6.29
C PHE A 179 29.53 -0.83 -5.49
N ARG A 180 29.93 0.29 -6.12
CA ARG A 180 29.99 1.59 -5.44
C ARG A 180 28.59 2.09 -5.11
N GLN A 181 27.72 2.14 -6.11
CA GLN A 181 26.33 2.55 -5.93
C GLN A 181 25.57 1.58 -5.02
N ALA A 182 25.89 0.28 -5.08
CA ALA A 182 25.34 -0.71 -4.17
C ALA A 182 25.70 -0.39 -2.72
N GLN A 183 26.97 -0.07 -2.45
CA GLN A 183 27.44 0.29 -1.10
C GLN A 183 26.74 1.55 -0.58
N ASP A 184 26.66 2.61 -1.38
CA ASP A 184 25.97 3.85 -1.01
C ASP A 184 24.48 3.60 -0.70
N SER A 185 23.82 2.74 -1.48
CA SER A 185 22.41 2.37 -1.27
C SER A 185 22.21 1.50 -0.03
N ILE A 186 23.17 0.63 0.30
CA ILE A 186 23.15 -0.19 1.52
C ILE A 186 23.32 0.70 2.76
N ASP A 187 24.23 1.66 2.71
CA ASP A 187 24.47 2.57 3.83
C ASP A 187 23.27 3.49 4.06
N LEU A 188 22.65 4.00 2.98
CA LEU A 188 21.37 4.71 3.08
C LEU A 188 20.26 3.83 3.67
N ALA A 189 20.15 2.57 3.25
CA ALA A 189 19.13 1.66 3.79
C ALA A 189 19.32 1.42 5.30
N ARG A 190 20.58 1.35 5.77
CA ARG A 190 20.91 1.25 7.20
C ARG A 190 20.50 2.50 7.96
N GLU A 191 20.84 3.68 7.47
CA GLU A 191 20.47 4.95 8.11
C GLU A 191 18.94 5.07 8.27
N LEU A 192 18.18 4.70 7.23
CA LEU A 192 16.72 4.74 7.27
C LEU A 192 16.14 3.72 8.26
N LEU A 193 16.69 2.49 8.27
CA LEU A 193 16.26 1.45 9.20
C LEU A 193 16.59 1.82 10.65
N ASP A 194 17.75 2.44 10.90
CA ASP A 194 18.16 2.89 12.23
C ASP A 194 17.21 3.96 12.78
N VAL A 195 16.73 4.88 11.94
CA VAL A 195 15.70 5.86 12.32
C VAL A 195 14.39 5.17 12.66
N GLU A 196 13.91 4.24 11.82
CA GLU A 196 12.67 3.48 12.07
C GLU A 196 12.77 2.66 13.36
N LEU A 197 13.87 1.92 13.56
CA LEU A 197 14.10 1.13 14.76
C LEU A 197 14.22 1.98 16.02
N THR A 198 14.92 3.11 15.97
CA THR A 198 15.04 4.02 17.12
C THR A 198 13.68 4.58 17.53
N THR A 199 12.84 4.93 16.55
CA THR A 199 11.48 5.42 16.84
C THR A 199 10.60 4.34 17.46
N LEU A 200 10.62 3.12 16.91
CA LEU A 200 9.82 2.00 17.41
C LEU A 200 10.29 1.50 18.78
N ALA A 201 11.61 1.45 19.01
CA ALA A 201 12.19 1.04 20.29
C ALA A 201 11.83 2.04 21.41
N ASN A 202 11.76 3.33 21.10
CA ASN A 202 11.30 4.36 22.03
C ASN A 202 9.79 4.23 22.35
N GLU A 203 8.98 3.72 21.42
CA GLU A 203 7.54 3.52 21.65
C GLU A 203 7.23 2.24 22.44
N SER A 204 7.79 1.10 22.06
CA SER A 204 7.78 -0.12 22.87
C SER A 204 8.71 -1.18 22.29
N TYR A 205 9.41 -1.90 23.17
CA TYR A 205 10.28 -3.02 22.79
C TYR A 205 9.56 -4.08 21.95
N ASN A 206 8.30 -4.39 22.28
CA ASN A 206 7.51 -5.37 21.51
C ASN A 206 7.18 -4.89 20.08
N ARG A 207 7.01 -3.58 19.84
CA ARG A 207 6.79 -3.04 18.48
C ARG A 207 8.01 -3.13 17.60
N ALA A 208 9.21 -2.95 18.17
CA ALA A 208 10.46 -3.02 17.44
C ALA A 208 10.71 -4.43 16.84
N TYR A 209 10.11 -5.48 17.42
CA TYR A 209 10.30 -6.87 16.98
C TYR A 209 9.05 -7.55 16.41
N SER A 210 7.85 -6.95 16.50
CA SER A 210 6.61 -7.54 15.97
C SER A 210 6.40 -7.37 14.46
N GLY A 211 7.41 -6.88 13.72
CA GLY A 211 7.36 -6.73 12.27
C GLY A 211 7.80 -8.01 11.56
N ASN A 212 6.88 -8.95 11.38
CA ASN A 212 6.94 -9.98 10.34
C ASN A 212 5.51 -10.28 9.84
#